data_AF-A0A4Q9H1S5-F1
#
_entry.id   AF-A0A4Q9H1S5-F1
#
_cell.length_a   1.000
_cell.length_b   1.000
_cell.length_c   1.000
_cell.angle_alpha   90.00
_cell.angle_beta   90.00
_cell.angle_gamma   90.00
#
_symmetry.space_group_name_H-M   'P 1'
#
loop_
_entity.id
_entity.type
_entity.pdbx_description
1 polymer ?
#
loop_
_entity_poly.entity_id
_entity_poly.type
_entity_poly.pdbx_seq_one_letter_code
_entity_poly.pdbx_strand_id
1 'polypeptide(L)'
;MRLRPRGFTLLELMVVVAIIAISTAVVSLALPDPSASRLEREAARLIAFLESARAEARAGGLTVIWVPQPNGPDTDYQFMGLPPKATPAQQWLEREVRAEVVGGRSITLGPEPVVGPQSIVLRLEKQQILIGTDGLGPFDVVRAGTPDIDLPPLEGNPVPGEASAN
;
A
#
# COMPACT_ATOMS: atom_id res chain seq x y z
N MET A 1 -40.47 10.38 -50.99
CA MET A 1 -40.77 10.90 -49.65
C MET A 1 -39.54 11.67 -49.17
N ARG A 2 -39.51 13.00 -49.30
CA ARG A 2 -38.35 13.81 -48.87
C ARG A 2 -38.44 14.02 -47.36
N LEU A 3 -37.49 13.48 -46.60
CA LEU A 3 -37.34 13.77 -45.18
C LEU A 3 -36.87 15.23 -45.06
N ARG A 4 -37.67 16.08 -44.41
CA ARG A 4 -37.27 17.45 -44.08
C ARG A 4 -36.07 17.39 -43.14
N PRO A 5 -34.97 18.13 -43.41
CA PRO A 5 -33.90 18.26 -42.43
C PRO A 5 -34.45 19.01 -41.22
N ARG A 6 -34.39 18.38 -40.05
CA ARG A 6 -34.72 19.02 -38.78
C ARG A 6 -33.54 19.94 -38.44
N GLY A 7 -33.76 21.24 -38.47
CA GLY A 7 -32.72 22.23 -38.17
C GLY A 7 -32.34 22.18 -36.70
N PHE A 8 -31.04 22.17 -36.42
CA PHE A 8 -30.45 22.20 -35.09
C PHE A 8 -30.81 23.53 -34.40
N THR A 9 -31.42 23.47 -33.22
CA THR A 9 -31.82 24.71 -32.50
C THR A 9 -30.66 25.24 -31.65
N LEU A 10 -30.63 26.55 -31.38
CA LEU A 10 -29.65 27.14 -30.45
C LEU A 10 -29.74 26.51 -29.05
N LEU A 11 -30.96 26.17 -28.61
CA LEU A 11 -31.20 25.52 -27.33
C LEU A 11 -30.59 24.10 -27.29
N GLU A 12 -30.70 23.36 -28.39
CA GLU A 12 -30.09 22.03 -28.53
C GLU A 12 -28.56 22.10 -28.46
N LEU A 13 -27.94 23.08 -29.13
CA LEU A 13 -26.50 23.34 -29.00
C LEU A 13 -26.12 23.63 -27.54
N MET A 14 -26.88 24.51 -26.88
CA MET A 14 -26.59 24.96 -25.52
C MET A 14 -26.68 23.81 -24.51
N VAL A 15 -27.70 22.96 -24.64
CA VAL A 15 -27.88 21.76 -23.81
C VAL A 15 -26.76 20.75 -24.05
N VAL A 16 -26.38 20.49 -25.31
CA VAL A 16 -25.28 19.57 -25.64
C VAL A 16 -23.97 20.05 -25.00
N VAL A 17 -23.63 21.33 -25.15
CA VAL A 17 -22.42 21.90 -24.54
C VAL A 17 -22.49 21.83 -23.01
N ALA A 18 -23.65 22.11 -22.42
CA ALA A 18 -23.84 21.99 -20.97
C ALA A 18 -23.63 20.55 -20.48
N ILE A 19 -24.17 19.55 -21.18
CA ILE A 19 -24.00 18.14 -20.84
C ILE A 19 -22.53 17.71 -21.01
N ILE A 20 -21.86 18.13 -22.09
CA ILE A 20 -20.44 17.84 -22.31
C ILE A 20 -19.61 18.45 -21.17
N ALA A 21 -19.84 19.71 -20.81
CA ALA A 21 -19.11 20.38 -19.74
C ALA A 21 -19.28 19.66 -18.38
N ILE A 22 -20.51 19.31 -18.02
CA ILE A 22 -20.79 18.57 -16.77
C ILE A 22 -20.15 17.18 -16.82
N SER A 23 -20.27 16.47 -17.94
CA SER A 23 -19.68 15.14 -18.11
C SER A 23 -18.16 15.18 -17.97
N THR A 24 -17.49 16.16 -18.59
CA THR A 24 -16.04 16.35 -18.46
C THR A 24 -15.63 16.65 -17.02
N ALA A 25 -16.38 17.49 -16.31
CA ALA A 25 -16.10 17.81 -14.91
C ALA A 25 -16.19 16.57 -14.01
N VAL A 26 -17.22 15.73 -14.18
CA VAL A 26 -17.39 14.48 -13.42
C VAL A 26 -16.28 13.48 -13.72
N VAL A 27 -15.90 13.31 -14.99
CA VAL A 27 -14.82 12.40 -15.40
C VAL A 27 -13.48 12.81 -14.79
N SER A 28 -13.19 14.11 -14.70
CA SER A 28 -11.96 14.62 -14.09
C SER A 28 -11.85 14.26 -12.60
N LEU A 29 -12.98 14.28 -11.88
CA LEU A 29 -13.04 13.89 -10.45
C LEU A 29 -12.95 12.38 -10.22
N ALA A 30 -13.19 11.57 -11.26
CA ALA A 30 -13.13 10.10 -11.18
C ALA A 30 -11.73 9.53 -11.46
N LEU A 31 -10.76 10.37 -11.84
CA LEU A 31 -9.39 9.92 -12.10
C LEU A 31 -8.69 9.56 -10.77
N PRO A 32 -8.17 8.33 -10.64
CA PRO A 32 -7.37 7.94 -9.48
C PRO A 32 -6.12 8.82 -9.32
N ASP A 33 -5.72 9.07 -8.07
CA ASP A 33 -4.50 9.81 -7.77
C ASP A 33 -3.27 9.06 -8.33
N PRO A 34 -2.54 9.64 -9.30
CA PRO A 34 -1.40 8.98 -9.91
C PRO A 34 -0.29 8.68 -8.90
N SER A 35 -0.17 9.49 -7.83
CA SER A 35 0.81 9.27 -6.75
C SER A 35 0.52 7.98 -5.97
N ALA A 36 -0.75 7.64 -5.77
CA ALA A 36 -1.15 6.40 -5.09
C ALA A 36 -0.69 5.18 -5.92
N SER A 37 -0.98 5.18 -7.22
CA SER A 37 -0.55 4.09 -8.11
C SER A 37 0.97 3.95 -8.21
N ARG A 38 1.71 5.07 -8.15
CA ARG A 38 3.17 5.09 -8.14
C ARG A 38 3.70 4.46 -6.85
N LEU A 39 3.14 4.86 -5.71
CA LEU A 39 3.53 4.37 -4.40
C LEU A 39 3.25 2.87 -4.24
N GLU A 40 2.12 2.38 -4.77
CA GLU A 40 1.79 0.95 -4.80
C GLU A 40 2.82 0.13 -5.61
N ARG A 41 3.26 0.64 -6.76
CA ARG A 41 4.31 -0.02 -7.57
C ARG A 41 5.64 -0.05 -6.83
N GLU A 42 6.01 1.03 -6.16
CA GLU A 42 7.23 1.05 -5.34
C GLU A 42 7.15 0.08 -4.17
N ALA A 43 5.99 0.00 -3.50
CA ALA A 43 5.77 -0.93 -2.40
C ALA A 43 5.91 -2.39 -2.85
N ALA A 44 5.25 -2.77 -3.95
CA ALA A 44 5.34 -4.11 -4.50
C ALA A 44 6.78 -4.48 -4.89
N ARG A 45 7.52 -3.53 -5.48
CA ARG A 45 8.93 -3.71 -5.84
C ARG A 45 9.82 -3.89 -4.60
N LEU A 46 9.64 -3.05 -3.58
CA LEU A 46 10.39 -3.15 -2.33
C LEU A 46 10.13 -4.49 -1.63
N ILE A 47 8.86 -4.93 -1.54
CA ILE A 47 8.49 -6.24 -0.98
C ILE A 47 9.25 -7.37 -1.69
N ALA A 48 9.26 -7.36 -3.03
CA ALA A 48 9.99 -8.38 -3.80
C ALA A 48 11.49 -8.39 -3.48
N PHE A 49 12.12 -7.21 -3.33
CA PHE A 49 13.54 -7.11 -2.96
C PHE A 49 13.80 -7.57 -1.53
N LEU A 50 12.95 -7.22 -0.56
CA LEU A 50 13.08 -7.68 0.83
C LEU A 50 12.95 -9.20 0.92
N GLU A 51 11.99 -9.79 0.22
CA GLU A 51 11.78 -11.24 0.21
C GLU A 51 12.92 -11.98 -0.50
N SER A 52 13.41 -11.46 -1.63
CA SER A 52 14.60 -12.00 -2.29
C SER A 52 15.82 -11.96 -1.37
N ALA A 53 16.04 -10.84 -0.69
CA ALA A 53 17.16 -10.68 0.23
C ALA A 53 17.04 -11.58 1.47
N ARG A 54 15.83 -11.76 2.00
CA ARG A 54 15.52 -12.71 3.08
C ARG A 54 15.74 -14.17 2.66
N ALA A 55 15.40 -14.52 1.41
CA ALA A 55 15.66 -15.85 0.88
C ALA A 55 17.18 -16.11 0.75
N GLU A 56 17.93 -15.14 0.21
CA GLU A 56 19.40 -15.21 0.10
C GLU A 56 20.07 -15.29 1.48
N ALA A 57 19.62 -14.48 2.44
CA ALA A 57 20.10 -14.50 3.82
C ALA A 57 19.95 -15.89 4.46
N ARG A 58 18.77 -16.51 4.28
CA ARG A 58 18.49 -17.87 4.79
C ARG A 58 19.31 -18.94 4.08
N ALA A 59 19.41 -18.87 2.75
CA ALA A 59 20.16 -19.84 1.96
C ALA A 59 21.67 -19.78 2.25
N GLY A 60 22.21 -18.58 2.43
CA GLY A 60 23.62 -18.34 2.70
C GLY A 60 24.02 -18.33 4.18
N GLY A 61 23.05 -18.38 5.11
CA GLY A 61 23.33 -18.18 6.54
C GLY A 61 23.91 -16.79 6.85
N LEU A 62 23.55 -15.78 6.06
CA LEU A 62 24.10 -14.43 6.13
C LEU A 62 23.19 -13.52 6.95
N THR A 63 23.78 -12.68 7.80
CA THR A 63 23.05 -11.58 8.42
C THR A 63 22.85 -10.46 7.41
N VAL A 64 21.60 -10.27 6.98
CA VAL A 64 21.22 -9.23 6.02
C VAL A 64 20.35 -8.19 6.69
N ILE A 65 20.71 -6.92 6.52
CA ILE A 65 20.00 -5.78 7.10
C ILE A 65 19.67 -4.80 5.98
N TRP A 66 18.41 -4.39 5.92
CA TRP A 66 17.97 -3.32 5.04
C TRP A 66 17.87 -2.00 5.82
N VAL A 67 18.40 -0.92 5.24
CA VAL A 67 18.46 0.41 5.87
C VAL A 67 17.99 1.47 4.87
N PRO A 68 16.98 2.29 5.20
CA PRO A 68 16.62 3.45 4.39
C PRO A 68 17.69 4.53 4.46
N GLN A 69 17.97 5.20 3.34
CA GLN A 69 18.98 6.25 3.21
C GLN A 69 18.34 7.55 2.71
N PRO A 70 17.53 8.26 3.53
CA PRO A 70 16.78 9.43 3.09
C PRO A 70 17.66 10.62 2.65
N ASN A 71 18.94 10.62 3.02
CA ASN A 71 19.93 11.64 2.63
C ASN A 71 21.18 11.00 1.98
N GLY A 72 21.04 9.80 1.41
CA GLY A 72 22.14 9.15 0.72
C GLY A 72 22.54 9.91 -0.55
N PRO A 73 23.83 9.97 -0.91
CA PRO A 73 24.27 10.69 -2.10
C PRO A 73 23.82 10.01 -3.40
N ASP A 74 23.86 8.67 -3.45
CA ASP A 74 23.62 7.88 -4.69
C ASP A 74 22.60 6.74 -4.52
N THR A 75 22.18 6.44 -3.29
CA THR A 75 21.30 5.31 -2.96
C THR A 75 20.22 5.76 -1.99
N ASP A 76 18.99 5.36 -2.24
CA ASP A 76 17.84 5.69 -1.39
C ASP A 76 17.63 4.69 -0.25
N TYR A 77 18.21 3.49 -0.36
CA TYR A 77 18.30 2.47 0.67
C TYR A 77 19.45 1.52 0.37
N GLN A 78 19.86 0.72 1.35
CA GLN A 78 20.96 -0.22 1.20
C GLN A 78 20.64 -1.56 1.84
N PHE A 79 21.16 -2.63 1.23
CA PHE A 79 21.17 -3.98 1.79
C PHE A 79 22.59 -4.31 2.26
N MET A 80 22.81 -4.31 3.58
CA MET A 80 24.07 -4.71 4.18
C MET A 80 24.10 -6.23 4.36
N GLY A 81 25.21 -6.87 3.99
CA GLY A 81 25.42 -8.31 4.16
C GLY A 81 25.05 -9.17 2.95
N LEU A 82 24.43 -8.60 1.90
CA LEU A 82 24.23 -9.33 0.63
C LEU A 82 25.53 -9.42 -0.18
N PRO A 83 25.76 -10.54 -0.89
CA PRO A 83 26.87 -10.63 -1.83
C PRO A 83 26.62 -9.70 -3.04
N PRO A 84 27.68 -9.11 -3.65
CA PRO A 84 27.52 -8.12 -4.72
C PRO A 84 26.70 -8.58 -5.93
N LYS A 85 26.67 -9.89 -6.20
CA LYS A 85 25.89 -10.49 -7.30
C LYS A 85 24.40 -10.57 -7.02
N ALA A 86 24.00 -10.50 -5.74
CA ALA A 86 22.61 -10.58 -5.30
C ALA A 86 22.06 -9.23 -4.82
N THR A 87 22.86 -8.16 -4.85
CA THR A 87 22.41 -6.82 -4.45
C THR A 87 21.47 -6.24 -5.51
N PRO A 88 20.20 -5.96 -5.19
CA PRO A 88 19.27 -5.35 -6.13
C PRO A 88 19.57 -3.86 -6.35
N ALA A 89 18.80 -3.22 -7.24
CA ALA A 89 18.83 -1.77 -7.38
C ALA A 89 18.48 -1.09 -6.04
N GLN A 90 19.25 -0.06 -5.67
CA GLN A 90 19.19 0.62 -4.37
C GLN A 90 18.56 2.01 -4.47
N GLN A 91 17.79 2.24 -5.52
CA GLN A 91 17.14 3.51 -5.83
C GLN A 91 15.64 3.27 -6.05
N TRP A 92 14.83 4.21 -5.58
CA TRP A 92 13.40 4.26 -5.86
C TRP A 92 13.15 4.49 -7.36
N LEU A 93 12.00 4.05 -7.86
CA LEU A 93 11.52 4.46 -9.19
C LEU A 93 11.20 5.96 -9.19
N GLU A 94 10.61 6.44 -8.10
CA GLU A 94 10.26 7.83 -7.89
C GLU A 94 11.18 8.45 -6.82
N ARG A 95 11.96 9.47 -7.18
CA ARG A 95 12.95 10.09 -6.28
C ARG A 95 12.36 10.74 -5.02
N GLU A 96 11.06 11.03 -5.04
CA GLU A 96 10.35 11.67 -3.94
C GLU A 96 9.84 10.66 -2.90
N VAL A 97 9.93 9.36 -3.18
CA VAL A 97 9.55 8.32 -2.22
C VAL A 97 10.48 8.37 -1.02
N ARG A 98 9.88 8.32 0.17
CA ARG A 98 10.61 8.22 1.43
C ARG A 98 10.19 6.97 2.16
N ALA A 99 11.15 6.32 2.79
CA ALA A 99 10.91 5.15 3.62
C ALA A 99 11.38 5.39 5.05
N GLU A 100 10.56 4.97 6.01
CA GLU A 100 10.83 5.06 7.44
C GLU A 100 10.54 3.71 8.09
N VAL A 101 11.45 3.22 8.94
CA VAL A 101 11.23 1.99 9.71
C VAL A 101 10.45 2.34 10.97
N VAL A 102 9.34 1.65 11.21
CA VAL A 102 8.52 1.86 12.41
C VAL A 102 9.25 1.30 13.62
N GLY A 103 9.47 2.13 14.63
CA GLY A 103 10.10 1.71 15.89
C GLY A 103 11.59 1.36 15.77
N GLY A 104 12.24 1.69 14.65
CA GLY A 104 13.63 1.31 14.41
C GLY A 104 14.30 2.15 13.32
N ARG A 105 15.50 1.72 12.92
CA ARG A 105 16.28 2.35 11.83
C ARG A 105 16.59 1.38 10.69
N SER A 106 16.25 0.11 10.85
CA SER A 106 16.63 -0.96 9.93
C SER A 106 15.69 -2.14 10.06
N ILE A 107 15.64 -2.96 9.02
CA ILE A 107 14.87 -4.20 8.95
C ILE A 107 15.86 -5.36 8.90
N THR A 108 15.66 -6.36 9.75
CA THR A 108 16.51 -7.55 9.79
C THR A 108 15.87 -8.65 8.95
N LEU A 109 16.59 -9.14 7.95
CA LEU A 109 16.05 -10.07 6.95
C LEU A 109 16.48 -11.53 7.15
N GLY A 110 17.40 -11.80 8.08
CA GLY A 110 17.86 -13.15 8.38
C GLY A 110 19.26 -13.16 9.01
N PRO A 111 19.85 -14.35 9.22
CA PRO A 111 19.42 -15.64 8.69
C PRO A 111 18.29 -16.33 9.47
N GLU A 112 17.93 -15.82 10.64
CA GLU A 112 16.94 -16.45 11.52
C GLU A 112 15.54 -16.47 10.88
N PRO A 113 14.82 -17.62 10.94
CA PRO A 113 13.50 -17.75 10.32
C PRO A 113 12.39 -17.04 11.11
N VAL A 114 12.62 -16.72 12.38
CA VAL A 114 11.65 -16.06 13.27
C VAL A 114 12.27 -14.75 13.74
N VAL A 115 11.78 -13.65 13.19
CA VAL A 115 12.07 -12.28 13.65
C VAL A 115 10.83 -11.71 14.33
N GLY A 116 11.00 -10.69 15.17
CA GLY A 116 9.85 -9.93 15.68
C GLY A 116 9.10 -9.21 14.55
N PRO A 117 7.90 -8.67 14.82
CA PRO A 117 7.17 -7.88 13.86
C PRO A 117 7.98 -6.65 13.44
N GLN A 118 8.04 -6.39 12.14
CA GLN A 118 8.79 -5.28 11.55
C GLN A 118 7.94 -4.59 10.50
N SER A 119 8.03 -3.26 10.41
CA SER A 119 7.24 -2.50 9.45
C SER A 119 8.00 -1.30 8.90
N ILE A 120 7.67 -0.96 7.65
CA ILE A 120 8.22 0.16 6.89
C ILE A 120 7.05 1.00 6.43
N VAL A 121 7.10 2.30 6.66
CA VAL A 121 6.18 3.26 6.06
C VAL A 121 6.83 3.84 4.82
N LEU A 122 6.20 3.65 3.66
CA LEU A 122 6.52 4.38 2.45
C LEU A 122 5.61 5.59 2.32
N ARG A 123 6.17 6.73 1.94
CA ARG A 123 5.45 8.00 1.72
C ARG A 123 5.79 8.58 0.37
N LEU A 124 4.78 9.08 -0.33
CA LEU A 124 4.91 9.88 -1.55
C LEU A 124 3.80 10.93 -1.55
N GLU A 125 4.17 12.20 -1.60
CA GLU A 125 3.24 13.33 -1.51
C GLU A 125 2.32 13.21 -0.27
N LYS A 126 1.00 13.02 -0.47
CA LYS A 126 -0.01 12.83 0.58
C LYS A 126 -0.34 11.37 0.84
N GLN A 127 0.20 10.46 0.03
CA GLN A 127 -0.08 9.02 0.09
C GLN A 127 0.94 8.33 0.99
N GLN A 128 0.47 7.31 1.71
CA GLN A 128 1.32 6.47 2.54
C GLN A 128 0.89 5.00 2.45
N ILE A 129 1.87 4.10 2.46
CA ILE A 129 1.66 2.65 2.50
C ILE A 129 2.49 2.07 3.63
N LEU A 130 1.86 1.24 4.47
CA LEU A 130 2.56 0.46 5.49
C LEU A 130 2.86 -0.93 4.91
N ILE A 131 4.14 -1.30 4.89
CA ILE A 131 4.61 -2.65 4.57
C ILE A 131 5.01 -3.29 5.89
N GLY A 132 4.60 -4.53 6.13
CA GLY A 132 4.90 -5.20 7.39
C GLY A 132 4.98 -6.71 7.26
N THR A 133 5.63 -7.31 8.25
CA THR A 133 5.70 -8.76 8.49
C THR A 133 5.50 -8.98 9.99
N ASP A 134 4.82 -10.07 10.36
CA ASP A 134 4.75 -10.57 11.73
C ASP A 134 5.98 -11.42 12.10
N GLY A 135 6.88 -11.65 11.14
CA GLY A 135 8.08 -12.46 11.28
C GLY A 135 7.90 -13.95 10.96
N LEU A 136 6.67 -14.40 10.71
CA LEU A 136 6.36 -15.75 10.24
C LEU A 136 5.99 -15.75 8.75
N GLY A 137 5.27 -14.73 8.32
CA GLY A 137 4.85 -14.53 6.93
C GLY A 137 5.79 -13.65 6.11
N PRO A 138 5.57 -13.58 4.79
CA PRO A 138 6.24 -12.60 3.94
C PRO A 138 5.90 -11.16 4.35
N PHE A 139 6.72 -10.20 3.91
CA PHE A 139 6.33 -8.80 3.92
C PHE A 139 5.14 -8.58 2.98
N ASP A 140 4.13 -7.84 3.44
CA ASP A 140 2.97 -7.45 2.63
C ASP A 140 2.50 -6.04 3.02
N VAL A 141 1.65 -5.46 2.17
CA VAL A 141 0.96 -4.20 2.45
C VAL A 141 -0.06 -4.42 3.55
N VAL A 142 0.22 -3.84 4.72
CA VAL A 142 -0.70 -3.80 5.85
C VAL A 142 -1.74 -2.73 5.56
N ARG A 143 -2.89 -3.16 5.03
CA ARG A 143 -4.08 -2.31 5.02
C ARG A 143 -4.48 -2.09 6.47
N ALA A 144 -4.73 -0.84 6.86
CA ALA A 144 -5.36 -0.53 8.13
C ALA A 144 -6.81 -1.06 8.11
N GLY A 145 -6.96 -2.37 8.26
CA GLY A 145 -8.21 -3.05 8.51
C GLY A 145 -8.39 -3.13 10.01
N THR A 146 -9.53 -2.64 10.50
CA THR A 146 -10.08 -3.05 11.79
C THR A 146 -9.85 -4.55 11.96
N PRO A 147 -9.26 -5.02 13.08
CA PRO A 147 -9.17 -6.46 13.31
C PRO A 147 -10.58 -7.04 13.19
N ASP A 148 -10.73 -8.07 12.37
CA ASP A 148 -11.94 -8.89 12.33
C ASP A 148 -11.99 -9.64 13.67
N ILE A 149 -12.47 -8.94 14.71
CA ILE A 149 -12.75 -9.54 15.99
C ILE A 149 -14.04 -10.32 15.77
N ASP A 150 -13.90 -11.59 15.43
CA ASP A 150 -14.97 -12.59 15.55
C ASP A 150 -15.28 -12.76 17.05
N LEU A 151 -16.05 -11.81 17.60
CA LEU A 151 -16.64 -11.96 18.91
C LEU A 151 -17.67 -13.09 18.80
N PRO A 152 -17.55 -14.17 19.58
CA PRO A 152 -18.63 -15.15 19.65
C PRO A 152 -19.93 -14.42 20.01
N PRO A 153 -21.09 -14.86 19.47
CA PRO A 153 -22.37 -14.29 19.84
C PRO A 153 -22.47 -14.30 21.37
N LEU A 154 -22.82 -13.17 21.96
CA LEU A 154 -23.01 -13.08 23.40
C LEU A 154 -24.13 -14.05 23.78
N GLU A 155 -23.76 -15.27 24.21
CA GLU A 155 -24.70 -16.21 24.81
C GLU A 155 -25.38 -15.50 25.97
N GLY A 156 -26.71 -15.60 25.95
CA GLY A 156 -27.61 -14.75 26.72
C GLY A 156 -27.23 -14.68 28.19
N ASN A 157 -27.04 -13.46 28.67
CA ASN A 157 -27.08 -13.20 30.09
C ASN A 157 -28.51 -13.52 30.58
N PRO A 158 -28.72 -14.47 31.51
CA PRO A 158 -30.06 -14.74 32.01
C PRO A 158 -30.59 -13.48 32.69
N VAL A 159 -31.77 -13.04 32.26
CA VAL A 159 -32.51 -11.95 32.87
C VAL A 159 -32.78 -12.35 34.33
N PRO A 160 -32.28 -11.60 35.34
CA PRO A 160 -32.51 -11.97 36.73
C PRO A 160 -33.98 -11.73 37.08
N GLY A 161 -34.68 -12.81 37.39
CA GLY A 161 -35.88 -12.80 38.22
C GLY A 161 -37.06 -11.99 37.67
N GLU A 162 -37.77 -12.54 36.69
CA GLU A 162 -39.22 -12.37 36.66
C GLU A 162 -39.80 -13.13 37.87
N ALA A 163 -39.92 -12.41 38.97
CA ALA A 163 -40.89 -12.73 40.00
C ALA A 163 -42.29 -12.65 39.37
N SER A 164 -43.07 -13.72 39.53
CA SER A 164 -44.44 -13.70 40.06
C SER A 164 -45.35 -14.77 39.42
N ALA A 165 -46.06 -15.46 40.32
CA ALA A 165 -47.38 -16.07 40.16
C ALA A 165 -47.55 -17.23 39.15
N ASN A 166 -47.63 -18.46 39.66
CA ASN A 166 -48.90 -19.12 40.03
C ASN A 166 -48.61 -20.45 40.73
#